data_AF-V6K520-F1
#
_entry.id   AF-V6K520-F1
#
_cell.length_a   1.000
_cell.length_b   1.000
_cell.length_c   1.000
_cell.angle_alpha   90.00
_cell.angle_beta   90.00
_cell.angle_gamma   90.00
#
_symmetry.space_group_name_H-M   'P 1'
#
loop_
_entity.id
_entity.type
_entity.pdbx_description
1 polymer ?
#
loop_
_entity_poly.entity_id
_entity_poly.type
_entity_poly.pdbx_seq_one_letter_code
_entity_poly.pdbx_strand_id
1 'polypeptide(L)'
;MILSMYLVHARLRAAAGTAVPADVADIVTRHADADTSLEHVSVHNDTGTGLVLGLFLLARSLEAAEHSALQVCLRALSHAPQLRAFTLLQCSAEAPFAYYEELLAGEVTARE
;
A
#
# COMPACT_ATOMS: atom_id res chain seq x y z
N MET A 1 1.09 -21.60 12.00
CA MET A 1 0.05 -20.73 11.39
C MET A 1 0.52 -20.38 9.98
N ILE A 2 -0.37 -20.42 9.01
CA ILE A 2 -0.05 -20.16 7.59
C ILE A 2 -0.10 -18.65 7.33
N LEU A 3 0.88 -18.13 6.59
CA LEU A 3 0.87 -16.76 6.08
C LEU A 3 0.23 -16.76 4.69
N SER A 4 -0.53 -15.71 4.40
CA SER A 4 -1.13 -15.46 3.08
C SER A 4 -0.52 -14.22 2.46
N MET A 5 -0.45 -14.18 1.13
CA MET A 5 -0.04 -13.01 0.37
C MET A 5 -1.22 -12.04 0.24
N TYR A 6 -0.99 -10.77 0.56
CA TYR A 6 -1.93 -9.67 0.42
C TYR A 6 -1.34 -8.60 -0.48
N LEU A 7 -2.17 -7.99 -1.32
CA LEU A 7 -1.85 -6.77 -2.04
C LEU A 7 -2.56 -5.61 -1.35
N VAL A 8 -1.78 -4.67 -0.82
CA VAL A 8 -2.28 -3.45 -0.19
C VAL A 8 -1.90 -2.26 -1.06
N HIS A 9 -2.86 -1.40 -1.39
CA HIS A 9 -2.61 -0.16 -2.11
C HIS A 9 -2.42 1.00 -1.14
N ALA A 10 -1.25 1.63 -1.21
CA ALA A 10 -0.98 2.90 -0.55
C ALA A 10 -1.11 4.04 -1.56
N ARG A 11 -2.07 4.94 -1.33
CA ARG A 11 -2.29 6.13 -2.14
C ARG A 11 -1.56 7.30 -1.53
N LEU A 12 -0.64 7.88 -2.29
CA LEU A 12 0.15 9.05 -1.93
C LEU A 12 -0.24 10.21 -2.84
N ARG A 13 -0.24 11.41 -2.27
CA ARG A 13 -0.38 12.66 -3.00
C ARG A 13 0.95 13.39 -3.01
N ALA A 14 1.42 13.76 -4.19
CA ALA A 14 2.57 14.63 -4.37
C ALA A 14 2.15 16.10 -4.32
N ALA A 15 3.01 16.98 -3.81
CA ALA A 15 2.83 18.42 -4.00
C ALA A 15 2.86 18.76 -5.50
N ALA A 16 2.17 19.84 -5.91
CA ALA A 16 2.08 20.23 -7.32
C ALA A 16 3.48 20.39 -7.96
N GLY A 17 3.69 19.80 -9.13
CA GLY A 17 4.97 19.81 -9.84
C GLY A 17 6.03 18.84 -9.31
N THR A 18 5.71 18.02 -8.30
CA THR A 18 6.61 16.98 -7.81
C THR A 18 6.63 15.80 -8.78
N ALA A 19 7.82 15.47 -9.29
CA ALA A 19 8.03 14.26 -10.07
C ALA A 19 8.13 13.03 -9.15
N VAL A 20 7.60 11.90 -9.61
CA VAL A 20 7.78 10.61 -8.93
C VAL A 20 9.22 10.13 -9.16
N PRO A 21 9.99 9.83 -8.09
CA PRO A 21 11.33 9.26 -8.25
C PRO A 21 11.27 7.92 -8.98
N ALA A 22 12.16 7.71 -9.95
CA ALA A 22 12.20 6.47 -10.73
C ALA A 22 12.51 5.24 -9.88
N ASP A 23 13.17 5.42 -8.73
CA ASP A 23 13.59 4.40 -7.78
C ASP A 23 12.67 4.32 -6.54
N VAL A 24 11.44 4.86 -6.61
CA VAL A 24 10.54 4.89 -5.44
C VAL A 24 10.24 3.50 -4.88
N ALA A 25 10.12 2.47 -5.71
CA ALA A 25 9.94 1.09 -5.25
C ALA A 25 11.12 0.62 -4.38
N ASP A 26 12.35 0.89 -4.83
CA ASP A 26 13.56 0.53 -4.08
C ASP A 26 13.69 1.34 -2.80
N ILE A 27 13.36 2.63 -2.84
CA ILE A 27 13.34 3.49 -1.64
C ILE A 27 12.39 2.90 -0.61
N VAL A 28 11.15 2.58 -0.99
CA VAL A 28 10.15 2.01 -0.08
C VAL A 28 10.60 0.64 0.45
N THR A 29 11.14 -0.21 -0.42
CA THR A 29 11.64 -1.54 -0.05
C THR A 29 12.75 -1.45 1.01
N ARG A 30 13.67 -0.49 0.91
CA ARG A 30 14.74 -0.27 1.91
C ARG A 30 14.24 0.19 3.28
N HIS A 31 13.00 0.66 3.38
CA HIS A 31 12.38 1.10 4.63
C HIS A 31 11.41 0.06 5.21
N ALA A 32 11.29 -1.10 4.57
CA ALA A 32 10.70 -2.28 5.20
C ALA A 32 11.65 -2.85 6.25
N ASP A 33 11.11 -3.25 7.39
CA ASP A 33 11.84 -4.04 8.38
C ASP A 33 11.48 -5.53 8.24
N ALA A 34 12.21 -6.39 8.95
CA ALA A 34 11.96 -7.83 8.92
C ALA A 34 10.54 -8.20 9.39
N ASP A 35 9.92 -7.38 10.23
CA ASP A 35 8.58 -7.63 10.78
C ASP A 35 7.46 -7.30 9.78
N THR A 36 7.69 -6.37 8.85
CA THR A 36 6.69 -6.00 7.83
C THR A 36 6.44 -7.05 6.76
N SER A 37 7.34 -8.04 6.61
CA SER A 37 7.17 -9.15 5.65
C SER A 37 6.80 -8.67 4.23
N LEU A 38 7.40 -7.56 3.80
CA LEU A 38 7.22 -6.97 2.47
C LEU A 38 8.06 -7.76 1.45
N GLU A 39 7.39 -8.31 0.45
CA GLU A 39 8.01 -9.14 -0.58
C GLU A 39 8.24 -8.36 -1.88
N HIS A 40 7.33 -7.44 -2.23
CA HIS A 40 7.43 -6.67 -3.46
C HIS A 40 6.69 -5.33 -3.40
N VAL A 41 7.16 -4.35 -4.19
CA VAL A 41 6.52 -3.05 -4.39
C VAL A 41 6.31 -2.79 -5.88
N SER A 42 5.06 -2.58 -6.28
CA SER A 42 4.70 -2.03 -7.59
C SER A 42 4.40 -0.52 -7.50
N VAL A 43 4.56 0.18 -8.61
CA VAL A 43 4.39 1.63 -8.68
C VAL A 43 3.47 1.98 -9.84
N HIS A 44 2.41 2.71 -9.54
CA HIS A 44 1.46 3.21 -10.52
C HIS A 44 1.31 4.73 -10.37
N ASN A 45 1.56 5.47 -11.45
CA ASN A 45 1.26 6.88 -11.50
C ASN A 45 -0.23 7.04 -11.83
N ASP A 46 -0.98 7.62 -10.90
CA ASP A 46 -2.33 8.08 -11.19
C ASP A 46 -2.23 9.42 -11.91
N THR A 47 -3.14 9.68 -12.85
CA THR A 47 -3.09 10.89 -13.66
C THR A 47 -3.11 12.14 -12.78
N GLY A 48 -2.09 13.01 -12.88
CA GLY A 48 -1.96 14.22 -12.07
C GLY A 48 -0.94 14.10 -10.92
N THR A 49 -1.39 14.27 -9.67
CA THR A 49 -0.51 14.30 -8.47
C THR A 49 -0.58 13.02 -7.62
N GLY A 50 -1.29 12.00 -8.09
CA GLY A 50 -1.48 10.74 -7.37
C GLY A 50 -0.40 9.71 -7.69
N LEU A 51 0.15 9.10 -6.65
CA LEU A 51 1.05 7.96 -6.73
C LEU A 51 0.42 6.80 -5.96
N VAL A 52 0.27 5.64 -6.59
CA VAL A 52 -0.19 4.43 -5.93
C VAL A 52 0.97 3.45 -5.84
N LEU A 53 1.25 2.98 -4.63
CA LEU A 53 2.17 1.90 -4.37
C LEU A 53 1.36 0.63 -4.11
N GLY A 54 1.65 -0.44 -4.84
CA GLY A 54 1.15 -1.78 -4.51
C GLY A 54 2.15 -2.53 -3.66
N LEU A 55 1.81 -2.83 -2.41
CA LEU A 55 2.66 -3.54 -1.47
C LEU A 55 2.19 -4.99 -1.34
N PHE A 56 3.05 -5.92 -1.73
CA PHE A 56 2.82 -7.35 -1.61
C PHE A 56 3.42 -7.85 -0.29
N LEU A 57 2.55 -8.26 0.64
CA LEU A 57 2.90 -8.55 2.03
C LEU A 57 2.46 -9.95 2.43
N LEU A 58 3.32 -10.68 3.14
CA LEU A 58 2.94 -11.89 3.83
C LEU A 58 2.39 -11.56 5.21
N ALA A 59 1.15 -11.92 5.49
CA ALA A 59 0.53 -11.63 6.78
C ALA A 59 -0.40 -12.75 7.27
N ARG A 60 -0.74 -12.69 8.56
CA ARG A 60 -1.70 -13.61 9.20
C ARG A 60 -3.16 -13.20 8.99
N SER A 61 -3.40 -11.96 8.61
CA SER A 61 -4.73 -11.38 8.38
C SER A 61 -4.61 -10.15 7.47
N LEU A 62 -5.76 -9.73 6.92
CA LEU A 62 -5.86 -8.50 6.14
C LEU A 62 -5.43 -7.27 6.94
N GLU A 63 -5.95 -7.13 8.16
CA GLU A 63 -5.62 -6.03 9.08
C GLU A 63 -4.11 -5.96 9.37
N ALA A 64 -3.44 -7.11 9.54
CA ALA A 64 -2.01 -7.16 9.75
C ALA A 64 -1.21 -6.74 8.50
N ALA A 65 -1.70 -7.08 7.30
CA ALA A 65 -1.10 -6.62 6.05
C ALA A 65 -1.24 -5.10 5.90
N GLU A 66 -2.44 -4.55 6.12
CA GLU A 66 -2.70 -3.10 6.03
C GLU A 66 -1.90 -2.31 7.04
N HIS A 67 -1.81 -2.80 8.30
CA HIS A 67 -0.97 -2.19 9.31
C HIS A 67 0.50 -2.19 8.90
N SER A 68 1.01 -3.31 8.37
CA SER A 68 2.39 -3.42 7.92
C SER A 68 2.68 -2.46 6.76
N ALA A 69 1.78 -2.41 5.77
CA ALA A 69 1.88 -1.48 4.65
C ALA A 69 1.94 -0.02 5.12
N LEU A 70 1.07 0.36 6.05
CA LEU A 70 1.05 1.69 6.66
C LEU A 70 2.41 2.02 7.32
N GLN A 71 2.97 1.09 8.11
CA GLN A 71 4.26 1.30 8.77
C GLN A 71 5.42 1.47 7.77
N VAL A 72 5.48 0.64 6.73
CA VAL A 72 6.47 0.80 5.64
C VAL A 72 6.37 2.19 5.02
N CYS A 73 5.15 2.61 4.63
CA CYS A 73 4.94 3.90 3.99
C CYS A 73 5.31 5.07 4.91
N LEU A 74 4.87 5.06 6.17
CA LEU A 74 5.21 6.12 7.13
C LEU A 74 6.71 6.22 7.38
N ARG A 75 7.42 5.09 7.47
CA ARG A 75 8.87 5.07 7.60
C ARG A 75 9.57 5.65 6.38
N ALA A 76 9.17 5.22 5.18
CA ALA A 76 9.72 5.73 3.94
C ALA A 76 9.51 7.25 3.82
N LEU A 77 8.29 7.75 4.08
CA LEU A 77 7.98 9.18 4.05
C LEU A 77 8.78 10.00 5.08
N SER A 78 9.03 9.43 6.26
CA SER A 78 9.74 10.13 7.34
C SER A 78 11.25 10.20 7.11
N HIS A 79 11.83 9.17 6.47
CA HIS A 79 13.29 9.01 6.41
C HIS A 79 13.90 9.18 5.02
N ALA A 80 13.12 9.06 3.93
CA ALA A 80 13.62 9.26 2.57
C ALA A 80 13.43 10.72 2.13
N PRO A 81 14.52 11.51 1.95
CA PRO A 81 14.41 12.90 1.50
C PRO A 81 13.65 13.06 0.17
N GLN A 82 13.77 12.08 -0.72
CA GLN A 82 13.10 12.03 -2.03
C GLN A 82 11.57 12.00 -1.92
N LEU A 83 11.04 11.55 -0.79
CA LEU A 83 9.60 11.40 -0.57
C LEU A 83 8.98 12.52 0.29
N ARG A 84 9.76 13.54 0.68
CA ARG A 84 9.29 14.64 1.55
C ARG A 84 8.11 15.44 1.00
N ALA A 85 7.95 15.47 -0.32
CA ALA A 85 6.87 16.17 -0.99
C ALA A 85 5.60 15.31 -1.14
N PHE A 86 5.60 14.08 -0.60
CA PHE A 86 4.48 13.16 -0.67
C PHE A 86 3.78 13.07 0.68
N THR A 87 2.46 12.88 0.64
CA THR A 87 1.61 12.62 1.80
C THR A 87 0.82 11.36 1.57
N LEU A 88 0.84 10.42 2.52
CA LEU A 88 -0.02 9.25 2.50
C LEU A 88 -1.47 9.67 2.74
N LEU A 89 -2.36 9.31 1.82
CA LEU A 89 -3.79 9.56 1.92
C LEU A 89 -4.55 8.36 2.47
N GLN A 90 -4.19 7.17 2.00
CA GLN A 90 -4.89 5.93 2.31
C GLN A 90 -3.96 4.73 2.17
N CYS A 91 -4.19 3.70 2.97
CA CYS A 91 -3.57 2.39 2.82
C CYS A 91 -4.65 1.33 3.07
N SER A 92 -5.03 0.58 2.05
CA SER A 92 -6.05 -0.46 2.16
C SER A 92 -5.85 -1.54 1.11
N ALA A 93 -6.17 -2.77 1.46
CA ALA A 93 -6.29 -3.80 0.45
C ALA A 93 -7.46 -3.48 -0.48
N GLU A 94 -7.26 -3.70 -1.77
CA GLU A 94 -8.41 -3.72 -2.68
C GLU A 94 -9.16 -5.02 -2.44
N ALA A 95 -10.47 -4.90 -2.21
CA ALA A 95 -11.29 -6.09 -2.02
C ALA A 95 -11.19 -6.97 -3.27
N PRO A 96 -11.00 -8.30 -3.13
CA PRO A 96 -10.98 -9.19 -4.28
C PRO A 96 -12.27 -9.03 -5.09
N PHE A 97 -12.20 -9.19 -6.41
CA PHE A 97 -13.38 -9.14 -7.28
C PHE A 97 -14.54 -10.03 -6.77
N ALA A 98 -14.22 -11.19 -6.19
CA ALA A 98 -15.20 -12.08 -5.57
C ALA A 98 -16.00 -11.45 -4.42
N TYR A 99 -15.38 -10.58 -3.60
CA TYR A 99 -16.07 -9.83 -2.56
C TYR A 99 -17.11 -8.88 -3.17
N TYR A 100 -16.78 -8.22 -4.29
CA TYR A 100 -17.74 -7.36 -4.97
C TYR A 100 -18.88 -8.16 -5.60
N GLU A 101 -18.61 -9.33 -6.18
CA GLU A 101 -19.64 -10.25 -6.67
C GLU A 101 -20.58 -10.68 -5.54
N GLU A 102 -20.06 -11.12 -4.39
CA GLU A 102 -20.87 -11.52 -3.23
C GLU A 102 -21.64 -10.33 -2.63
N LEU A 103 -21.04 -9.14 -2.59
CA LEU A 103 -21.71 -7.90 -2.16
C LEU A 103 -22.86 -7.51 -3.11
N LEU A 104 -22.63 -7.61 -4.42
CA LEU A 104 -23.64 -7.35 -5.45
C LEU A 104 -24.73 -8.44 -5.45
N ALA A 105 -24.40 -9.67 -5.11
CA ALA A 105 -25.33 -10.77 -4.90
C ALA A 105 -26.14 -10.64 -3.59
N GLY A 106 -25.75 -9.73 -2.69
CA GLY A 106 -26.40 -9.51 -1.39
C GLY A 106 -26.05 -10.57 -0.35
N GLU A 107 -24.95 -11.30 -0.54
CA GLU A 107 -24.53 -12.45 0.27
C GLU A 107 -23.56 -12.07 1.40
N VAL A 108 -22.99 -10.86 1.35
CA VAL A 108 -22.15 -10.29 2.42
C VAL A 108 -22.99 -9.38 3.31
N THR A 109 -23.04 -9.66 4.61
CA THR A 109 -23.47 -8.67 5.61
C THR A 109 -22.27 -7.79 5.97
N ALA A 110 -22.38 -6.49 5.73
CA ALA A 110 -21.34 -5.52 6.05
C ALA A 110 -20.91 -5.68 7.52
N ARG A 111 -19.64 -6.01 7.75
CA ARG A 111 -19.05 -5.96 9.09
C ARG A 111 -18.49 -4.55 9.28
N GLU A 112 -19.14 -3.81 10.18
CA GLU A 112 -18.67 -2.52 10.70
C GLU A 112 -17.42 -2.68 11.57
#